data_AF-A0A954V5P5-F1
#
_entry.id   AF-A0A954V5P5-F1
#
_cell.length_a   1.000
_cell.length_b   1.000
_cell.length_c   1.000
_cell.angle_alpha   90.00
_cell.angle_beta   90.00
_cell.angle_gamma   90.00
#
_symmetry.space_group_name_H-M   'P 1'
#
loop_
_entity.id
_entity.type
_entity.pdbx_description
1 polymer ?
#
loop_
_entity_poly.entity_id
_entity_poly.type
_entity_poly.pdbx_seq_one_letter_code
_entity_poly.pdbx_strand_id
1 'polypeptide(L)'
;MFGRNRNQRTRRQSSDRRNHLRRSVTARPFNIEHLDSRTLLAADLGLIDEGFRDGYLANLQNTLNTQILSVPAPFVGDALADDIGADQAVGSQFLTGLNEKLQSLSLSSGSTIDNVRTQFAQSLGIAKSQIVATRQAGDRDIRFQVNLAGSQYYDDAVGLQLVGADPELELLLGNENVVDLQVNWTYGLAFGVREDSTGTSTFYVDDSAANELTLDYTATVNSDFVGGKGRVGVFVAEFGAGDQLSQYNGGYVLDVDNSSGTTTTLSGSFAGSGDAHLAIEGSFFPSFLPSDAENPLNLGILADGVVSYTTGLAFAASGAVDTSNNQVSVSFDNVSVRSEER
;
A
#
# COMPACT_ATOMS: atom_id res chain seq x y z
N MET A 1 -64.78 26.20 -125.67
CA MET A 1 -63.53 25.47 -125.39
C MET A 1 -63.60 24.96 -123.95
N PHE A 2 -63.42 23.63 -123.77
CA PHE A 2 -63.07 22.88 -122.55
C PHE A 2 -63.81 23.21 -121.25
N GLY A 3 -64.60 22.29 -120.66
CA GLY A 3 -64.16 20.99 -120.17
C GLY A 3 -64.03 21.07 -118.64
N ARG A 4 -65.08 20.71 -117.89
CA ARG A 4 -65.24 19.45 -117.15
C ARG A 4 -64.45 19.33 -115.83
N ASN A 5 -65.24 19.12 -114.77
CA ASN A 5 -65.08 18.10 -113.71
C ASN A 5 -63.86 18.18 -112.77
N ARG A 6 -64.08 18.10 -111.45
CA ARG A 6 -64.21 16.81 -110.73
C ARG A 6 -64.45 17.00 -109.23
N ASN A 7 -65.45 16.26 -108.74
CA ASN A 7 -65.58 15.75 -107.38
C ASN A 7 -64.36 14.91 -106.95
N GLN A 8 -64.09 14.86 -105.63
CA GLN A 8 -63.80 13.66 -104.81
C GLN A 8 -63.35 14.12 -103.40
N ARG A 9 -64.12 13.94 -102.31
CA ARG A 9 -64.27 12.73 -101.46
C ARG A 9 -62.95 11.99 -101.17
N THR A 10 -62.49 12.03 -99.91
CA THR A 10 -62.23 10.90 -98.96
C THR A 10 -61.28 11.40 -97.84
N ARG A 11 -61.59 11.33 -96.53
CA ARG A 11 -61.78 10.21 -95.56
C ARG A 11 -60.46 9.74 -94.92
N ARG A 12 -60.48 9.60 -93.58
CA ARG A 12 -59.57 8.84 -92.65
C ARG A 12 -58.32 9.56 -92.15
N GLN A 13 -57.77 9.32 -90.95
CA GLN A 13 -58.16 8.71 -89.65
C GLN A 13 -56.92 8.86 -88.72
N SER A 14 -57.11 8.61 -87.43
CA SER A 14 -56.06 8.25 -86.42
C SER A 14 -55.23 9.41 -85.86
N SER A 15 -55.45 9.83 -84.61
CA SER A 15 -54.98 9.23 -83.34
C SER A 15 -53.48 9.42 -83.09
N ASP A 16 -53.12 10.28 -82.13
CA ASP A 16 -52.36 9.77 -81.00
C ASP A 16 -52.44 10.69 -79.76
N ARG A 17 -52.82 10.07 -78.65
CA ARG A 17 -52.70 10.59 -77.30
C ARG A 17 -51.24 10.49 -76.87
N ARG A 18 -50.71 11.51 -76.19
CA ARG A 18 -49.78 11.27 -75.07
C ARG A 18 -49.67 12.49 -74.15
N ASN A 19 -50.31 12.34 -72.99
CA ASN A 19 -50.09 13.12 -71.79
C ASN A 19 -48.61 13.06 -71.39
N HIS A 20 -47.94 14.21 -71.32
CA HIS A 20 -46.71 14.32 -70.55
C HIS A 20 -46.95 15.24 -69.35
N LEU A 21 -47.38 14.58 -68.27
CA LEU A 21 -47.23 15.03 -66.89
C LEU A 21 -45.79 15.48 -66.66
N ARG A 22 -45.56 16.79 -66.58
CA ARG A 22 -44.34 17.33 -65.99
C ARG A 22 -44.38 17.08 -64.49
N ARG A 23 -43.74 15.99 -64.06
CA ARG A 23 -43.45 15.65 -62.67
C ARG A 23 -42.84 16.87 -61.95
N SER A 24 -43.50 17.34 -60.89
CA SER A 24 -42.83 18.14 -59.86
C SER A 24 -41.77 17.26 -59.22
N VAL A 25 -40.51 17.71 -59.25
CA VAL A 25 -39.46 17.12 -58.43
C VAL A 25 -39.72 17.59 -57.01
N THR A 26 -40.50 16.82 -56.24
CA THR A 26 -40.52 16.95 -54.80
C THR A 26 -39.16 16.51 -54.29
N ALA A 27 -38.38 17.46 -53.79
CA ALA A 27 -37.19 17.17 -53.01
C ALA A 27 -37.60 16.19 -51.90
N ARG A 28 -37.00 15.00 -51.89
CA ARG A 28 -37.17 14.08 -50.76
C ARG A 28 -36.64 14.81 -49.53
N PRO A 29 -37.38 14.87 -48.41
CA PRO A 29 -36.81 15.37 -47.18
C PRO A 29 -35.57 14.53 -46.87
N PHE A 30 -34.43 15.20 -46.71
CA PHE A 30 -33.28 14.62 -46.05
C PHE A 30 -33.75 14.31 -44.62
N ASN A 31 -34.10 13.05 -44.36
CA ASN A 31 -34.15 12.56 -43.00
C ASN A 31 -32.70 12.54 -42.53
N ILE A 32 -32.27 13.63 -41.90
CA ILE A 32 -31.16 13.56 -40.96
C ILE A 32 -31.73 12.75 -39.81
N GLU A 33 -31.57 11.44 -39.87
CA GLU A 33 -31.67 10.62 -38.67
C GLU A 33 -30.74 11.28 -37.65
N HIS A 34 -31.30 11.69 -36.51
CA HIS A 34 -30.45 11.95 -35.37
C HIS A 34 -29.65 10.67 -35.18
N LEU A 35 -28.33 10.78 -35.29
CA LEU A 35 -27.45 9.77 -34.73
C LEU A 35 -27.84 9.74 -33.26
N ASP A 36 -28.65 8.75 -32.87
CA ASP A 36 -28.77 8.38 -31.47
C ASP A 36 -27.35 8.34 -30.97
N SER A 37 -27.09 9.12 -29.92
CA SER A 37 -25.77 9.21 -29.31
C SER A 37 -25.32 7.78 -29.12
N ARG A 38 -24.36 7.31 -29.92
CA ARG A 38 -23.77 6.00 -29.74
C ARG A 38 -23.11 6.13 -28.38
N THR A 39 -23.81 5.73 -27.33
CA THR A 39 -23.21 5.15 -26.14
C THR A 39 -22.42 3.97 -26.68
N LEU A 40 -21.20 4.26 -27.13
CA LEU A 40 -20.14 3.28 -27.26
C LEU A 40 -20.25 2.51 -25.95
N LEU A 41 -20.64 1.23 -26.04
CA LEU A 41 -20.76 0.33 -24.90
C LEU A 41 -19.39 0.38 -24.21
N ALA A 42 -19.32 1.18 -23.17
CA ALA A 42 -18.15 1.39 -22.36
C ALA A 42 -18.31 0.43 -21.20
N ALA A 43 -17.19 -0.15 -20.77
CA ALA A 43 -17.16 -0.98 -19.58
C ALA A 43 -17.89 -0.27 -18.42
N ASP A 44 -18.77 -0.97 -17.71
CA ASP A 44 -19.62 -0.37 -16.69
C ASP A 44 -18.76 0.12 -15.50
N LEU A 45 -18.51 1.43 -15.47
CA LEU A 45 -17.70 2.06 -14.43
C LEU A 45 -18.35 2.03 -13.04
N GLY A 46 -19.63 1.67 -12.92
CA GLY A 46 -20.28 1.43 -11.63
C GLY A 46 -19.65 0.26 -10.86
N LEU A 47 -19.08 -0.73 -11.56
CA LEU A 47 -18.44 -1.90 -10.96
C LEU A 47 -17.20 -1.58 -10.13
N ILE A 48 -16.63 -0.37 -10.28
CA ILE A 48 -15.50 0.06 -9.47
C ILE A 48 -15.89 0.22 -8.00
N ASP A 49 -17.09 0.74 -7.73
CA ASP A 49 -17.61 0.89 -6.37
C ASP A 49 -17.81 -0.49 -5.70
N GLU A 50 -18.43 -1.43 -6.43
CA GLU A 50 -18.66 -2.81 -5.97
C GLU A 50 -17.33 -3.55 -5.73
N GLY A 51 -16.38 -3.45 -6.67
CA GLY A 51 -15.12 -4.18 -6.61
C GLY A 51 -14.24 -3.87 -5.40
N PHE A 52 -14.28 -2.65 -4.87
CA PHE A 52 -13.57 -2.31 -3.63
C PHE A 52 -14.35 -2.69 -2.37
N ARG A 53 -15.69 -2.73 -2.43
CA ARG A 53 -16.53 -3.20 -1.32
C ARG A 53 -16.43 -4.70 -1.10
N ASP A 54 -16.08 -5.47 -2.13
CA ASP A 54 -15.94 -6.93 -2.09
C ASP A 54 -14.68 -7.43 -1.34
N GLY A 55 -14.00 -6.56 -0.59
CA GLY A 55 -13.03 -6.97 0.43
C GLY A 55 -11.59 -7.13 -0.03
N TYR A 56 -11.21 -6.70 -1.24
CA TYR A 56 -9.82 -6.74 -1.73
C TYR A 56 -8.83 -6.10 -0.74
N LEU A 57 -9.08 -4.84 -0.33
CA LEU A 57 -8.20 -4.12 0.58
C LEU A 57 -8.16 -4.76 1.98
N ALA A 58 -9.29 -5.32 2.44
CA ALA A 58 -9.36 -6.02 3.71
C ALA A 58 -8.54 -7.33 3.69
N ASN A 59 -8.61 -8.08 2.59
CA ASN A 59 -7.81 -9.29 2.41
C ASN A 59 -6.32 -8.97 2.32
N LEU A 60 -5.94 -7.95 1.54
CA LEU A 60 -4.56 -7.47 1.45
C LEU A 60 -4.02 -7.08 2.82
N GLN A 61 -4.81 -6.36 3.62
CA GLN A 61 -4.43 -5.96 4.97
C GLN A 61 -4.22 -7.17 5.88
N ASN A 62 -5.13 -8.13 5.86
CA ASN A 62 -5.00 -9.34 6.67
C ASN A 62 -3.76 -10.16 6.28
N THR A 63 -3.46 -10.28 4.99
CA THR A 63 -2.24 -10.95 4.50
C THR A 63 -0.98 -10.22 4.97
N LEU A 64 -0.95 -8.89 4.87
CA LEU A 64 0.16 -8.07 5.36
C LEU A 64 0.43 -8.32 6.85
N ASN A 65 -0.61 -8.33 7.68
CA ASN A 65 -0.49 -8.51 9.12
C ASN A 65 0.03 -9.89 9.49
N THR A 66 -0.58 -10.90 8.88
CA THR A 66 -0.33 -12.29 9.27
C THR A 66 0.99 -12.82 8.74
N GLN A 67 1.42 -12.39 7.54
CA GLN A 67 2.59 -12.94 6.87
C GLN A 67 3.84 -12.05 6.96
N ILE A 68 3.68 -10.72 7.05
CA ILE A 68 4.79 -9.77 6.96
C ILE A 68 5.03 -9.07 8.29
N LEU A 69 4.02 -8.37 8.81
CA LEU A 69 4.18 -7.54 10.01
C LEU A 69 4.26 -8.36 11.30
N SER A 70 3.81 -9.61 11.29
CA SER A 70 3.90 -10.52 12.44
C SER A 70 5.34 -10.95 12.77
N VAL A 71 6.29 -10.72 11.87
CA VAL A 71 7.71 -11.02 12.10
C VAL A 71 8.32 -9.89 12.94
N PRO A 72 8.87 -10.17 14.14
CA PRO A 72 9.45 -9.14 15.01
C PRO A 72 10.59 -8.40 14.31
N ALA A 73 10.48 -7.09 14.26
CA ALA A 73 11.47 -6.21 13.67
C ALA A 73 12.44 -5.67 14.74
N PRO A 74 13.70 -5.36 14.40
CA PRO A 74 14.63 -4.76 15.36
C PRO A 74 14.08 -3.47 15.96
N PHE A 75 14.41 -3.23 17.24
CA PHE A 75 14.03 -2.10 18.10
C PHE A 75 12.55 -2.04 18.50
N VAL A 76 11.64 -2.43 17.63
CA VAL A 76 10.20 -2.23 17.81
C VAL A 76 9.43 -3.54 17.97
N GLY A 77 10.07 -4.68 17.75
CA GLY A 77 9.45 -5.99 17.88
C GLY A 77 8.25 -6.17 16.95
N ASP A 78 7.14 -6.59 17.54
CA ASP A 78 5.83 -6.79 16.91
C ASP A 78 4.98 -5.51 16.84
N ALA A 79 5.47 -4.37 17.33
CA ALA A 79 4.68 -3.15 17.41
C ALA A 79 4.24 -2.58 16.04
N LEU A 80 4.83 -3.03 14.93
CA LEU A 80 4.34 -2.68 13.59
C LEU A 80 3.08 -3.46 13.18
N ALA A 81 2.89 -4.68 13.70
CA ALA A 81 1.68 -5.47 13.48
C ALA A 81 0.53 -5.02 14.39
N ASP A 82 0.86 -4.62 15.62
CA ASP A 82 -0.10 -4.25 16.63
C ASP A 82 -0.47 -2.75 16.58
N ASP A 83 -1.62 -2.42 17.16
CA ASP A 83 -2.06 -1.04 17.30
C ASP A 83 -1.25 -0.39 18.43
N ILE A 84 -0.27 0.44 18.07
CA ILE A 84 0.54 1.19 19.03
C ILE A 84 -0.39 2.11 19.85
N GLY A 85 -0.71 1.72 21.08
CA GLY A 85 -1.52 2.51 22.02
C GLY A 85 -2.97 2.76 21.57
N ALA A 86 -3.96 2.36 22.37
CA ALA A 86 -5.38 2.54 22.05
C ALA A 86 -5.83 4.00 21.76
N ASP A 87 -5.00 5.00 22.10
CA ASP A 87 -5.23 6.44 21.86
C ASP A 87 -4.25 7.06 20.83
N GLN A 88 -3.19 6.34 20.45
CA GLN A 88 -2.14 6.74 19.51
C GLN A 88 -1.98 5.68 18.42
N ALA A 89 -3.10 5.03 18.08
CA ALA A 89 -3.19 4.05 17.03
C ALA A 89 -2.32 4.52 15.87
N VAL A 90 -1.55 3.63 15.26
CA VAL A 90 -0.71 3.93 14.08
C VAL A 90 -1.55 4.42 12.88
N GLY A 91 -2.84 4.68 13.11
CA GLY A 91 -3.90 5.04 12.22
C GLY A 91 -4.29 3.79 11.45
N SER A 92 -4.86 2.80 12.15
CA SER A 92 -5.56 1.63 11.59
C SER A 92 -5.05 1.30 10.19
N GLN A 93 -3.85 0.71 10.13
CA GLN A 93 -3.10 0.25 8.95
C GLN A 93 -3.62 0.82 7.63
N PHE A 94 -2.92 1.76 7.00
CA PHE A 94 -3.43 2.62 5.92
C PHE A 94 -4.43 2.00 4.91
N LEU A 95 -4.37 0.69 4.59
CA LEU A 95 -5.39 0.01 3.78
C LEU A 95 -6.77 -0.02 4.43
N THR A 96 -6.87 -0.12 5.76
CA THR A 96 -8.13 0.01 6.51
C THR A 96 -8.67 1.43 6.38
N GLY A 97 -7.87 2.46 6.65
CA GLY A 97 -8.28 3.85 6.43
C GLY A 97 -8.62 4.15 4.96
N LEU A 98 -7.89 3.56 4.01
CA LEU A 98 -8.19 3.62 2.57
C LEU A 98 -9.52 2.93 2.25
N ASN A 99 -9.74 1.73 2.80
CA ASN A 99 -10.97 0.95 2.63
C ASN A 99 -12.17 1.74 3.17
N GLU A 100 -12.08 2.30 4.38
CA GLU A 100 -13.12 3.15 4.96
C GLU A 100 -13.43 4.38 4.10
N LYS A 101 -12.39 5.07 3.62
CA LYS A 101 -12.56 6.20 2.69
C LYS A 101 -13.25 5.77 1.40
N LEU A 102 -12.89 4.61 0.85
CA LEU A 102 -13.47 4.09 -0.39
C LEU A 102 -14.88 3.50 -0.22
N GLN A 103 -15.27 3.04 0.96
CA GLN A 103 -16.65 2.63 1.24
C GLN A 103 -17.67 3.76 1.04
N SER A 104 -17.23 5.02 1.16
CA SER A 104 -18.05 6.20 0.89
C SER A 104 -18.24 6.50 -0.60
N LEU A 105 -17.48 5.85 -1.49
CA LEU A 105 -17.61 5.99 -2.93
C LEU A 105 -19.00 5.50 -3.37
N SER A 106 -19.63 6.23 -4.29
CA SER A 106 -20.92 5.83 -4.86
C SER A 106 -21.00 6.24 -6.33
N LEU A 107 -20.86 5.24 -7.20
CA LEU A 107 -20.89 5.40 -8.65
C LEU A 107 -22.18 4.79 -9.22
N SER A 108 -22.91 5.54 -10.04
CA SER A 108 -24.02 4.99 -10.82
C SER A 108 -23.50 4.31 -12.09
N SER A 109 -24.26 3.34 -12.61
CA SER A 109 -23.99 2.75 -13.92
C SER A 109 -23.94 3.83 -15.01
N GLY A 110 -22.98 3.71 -15.94
CA GLY A 110 -22.75 4.71 -16.99
C GLY A 110 -22.05 5.99 -16.54
N SER A 111 -21.38 5.99 -15.38
CA SER A 111 -20.51 7.09 -14.96
C SER A 111 -19.43 7.40 -16.00
N THR A 112 -19.07 8.68 -16.17
CA THR A 112 -17.96 9.07 -17.05
C THR A 112 -16.62 8.85 -16.36
N ILE A 113 -15.54 8.67 -17.13
CA ILE A 113 -14.16 8.62 -16.60
C ILE A 113 -13.88 9.86 -15.72
N ASP A 114 -14.39 11.02 -16.13
CA ASP A 114 -14.20 12.27 -15.40
C ASP A 114 -14.92 12.29 -14.04
N ASN A 115 -16.13 11.71 -13.98
CA ASN A 115 -16.89 11.54 -12.73
C ASN A 115 -16.17 10.59 -11.79
N VAL A 116 -15.70 9.44 -12.28
CA VAL A 116 -14.93 8.46 -11.48
C VAL A 116 -13.71 9.14 -10.87
N ARG A 117 -12.90 9.83 -11.68
CA ARG A 117 -11.72 10.56 -11.17
C ARG A 117 -12.09 11.63 -10.14
N THR A 118 -13.21 12.33 -10.33
CA THR A 118 -13.65 13.37 -9.41
C THR A 118 -14.08 12.79 -8.06
N GLN A 119 -14.88 11.72 -8.06
CA GLN A 119 -15.33 11.09 -6.83
C GLN A 119 -14.20 10.37 -6.10
N PHE A 120 -13.31 9.67 -6.80
CA PHE A 120 -12.11 9.09 -6.17
C PHE A 120 -11.23 10.16 -5.53
N ALA A 121 -11.00 11.28 -6.23
CA ALA A 121 -10.25 12.39 -5.68
C ALA A 121 -10.89 12.94 -4.38
N GLN A 122 -12.23 13.03 -4.35
CA GLN A 122 -12.98 13.48 -3.18
C GLN A 122 -12.88 12.47 -2.02
N SER A 123 -13.14 11.18 -2.27
CA SER A 123 -13.09 10.13 -1.23
C SER A 123 -11.69 9.97 -0.64
N LEU A 124 -10.65 10.05 -1.48
CA LEU A 124 -9.26 9.89 -1.03
C LEU A 124 -8.64 11.17 -0.48
N GLY A 125 -9.24 12.33 -0.74
CA GLY A 125 -8.69 13.64 -0.36
C GLY A 125 -7.46 14.05 -1.19
N ILE A 126 -7.37 13.58 -2.43
CA ILE A 126 -6.24 13.84 -3.35
C ILE A 126 -6.65 14.72 -4.52
N ALA A 127 -5.68 15.29 -5.24
CA ALA A 127 -5.97 16.04 -6.45
C ALA A 127 -6.37 15.08 -7.59
N LYS A 128 -7.41 15.44 -8.35
CA LYS A 128 -7.85 14.69 -9.54
C LYS A 128 -6.74 14.43 -10.57
N SER A 129 -5.75 15.32 -10.65
CA SER A 129 -4.56 15.16 -11.50
C SER A 129 -3.67 13.98 -11.10
N GLN A 130 -3.77 13.50 -9.87
CA GLN A 130 -3.02 12.33 -9.36
C GLN A 130 -3.66 11.00 -9.75
N ILE A 131 -4.86 11.02 -10.36
CA ILE A 131 -5.54 9.84 -10.89
C ILE A 131 -5.41 9.88 -12.41
N VAL A 132 -4.66 8.94 -12.97
CA VAL A 132 -4.41 8.84 -14.42
C VAL A 132 -5.29 7.74 -14.99
N ALA A 133 -6.07 8.06 -16.03
CA ALA A 133 -6.78 7.07 -16.82
C ALA A 133 -5.99 6.84 -18.13
N THR A 134 -5.65 5.59 -18.44
CA THR A 134 -4.77 5.28 -19.59
C THR A 134 -5.52 5.15 -20.92
N ARG A 135 -6.86 5.09 -20.89
CA ARG A 135 -7.75 4.83 -22.04
C ARG A 135 -8.88 5.87 -22.13
N GLN A 136 -9.57 5.91 -23.27
CA GLN A 136 -10.64 6.89 -23.53
C GLN A 136 -12.04 6.32 -23.25
N ALA A 137 -13.02 7.21 -23.10
CA ALA A 137 -14.41 6.82 -22.92
C ALA A 137 -14.91 6.06 -24.18
N GLY A 138 -15.49 4.88 -23.99
CA GLY A 138 -15.90 3.98 -25.07
C GLY A 138 -14.90 2.87 -25.41
N ASP A 139 -13.75 2.83 -24.72
CA ASP A 139 -12.87 1.66 -24.76
C ASP A 139 -13.45 0.51 -23.92
N ARG A 140 -13.23 -0.73 -24.38
CA ARG A 140 -13.62 -1.96 -23.65
C ARG A 140 -12.80 -2.21 -22.39
N ASP A 141 -11.74 -1.44 -22.18
CA ASP A 141 -10.86 -1.58 -21.01
C ASP A 141 -10.47 -0.18 -20.55
N ILE A 142 -10.89 0.17 -19.34
CA ILE A 142 -10.63 1.46 -18.73
C ILE A 142 -9.85 1.20 -17.44
N ARG A 143 -8.56 1.58 -17.43
CA ARG A 143 -7.67 1.48 -16.28
C ARG A 143 -7.41 2.85 -15.66
N PHE A 144 -7.44 2.88 -14.34
CA PHE A 144 -7.06 3.98 -13.48
C PHE A 144 -5.78 3.62 -12.73
N GLN A 145 -4.90 4.60 -12.55
CA GLN A 145 -3.70 4.49 -11.75
C GLN A 145 -3.64 5.64 -10.76
N VAL A 146 -3.39 5.31 -9.50
CA VAL A 146 -3.33 6.24 -8.37
C VAL A 146 -2.10 5.90 -7.55
N ASN A 147 -1.26 6.91 -7.30
CA ASN A 147 -0.13 6.77 -6.39
C ASN A 147 -0.47 7.51 -5.10
N LEU A 148 -0.52 6.76 -4.01
CA LEU A 148 -0.78 7.25 -2.66
C LEU A 148 0.53 7.22 -1.88
N ALA A 149 0.72 8.19 -0.99
CA ALA A 149 1.85 8.23 -0.09
C ALA A 149 1.46 8.91 1.21
N GLY A 150 2.13 8.56 2.29
CA GLY A 150 1.95 9.18 3.59
C GLY A 150 3.17 9.03 4.47
N SER A 151 3.17 9.79 5.55
CA SER A 151 4.20 9.79 6.58
C SER A 151 3.52 9.97 7.93
N GLN A 152 3.96 9.19 8.91
CA GLN A 152 3.51 9.26 10.28
C GLN A 152 4.72 9.25 11.20
N TYR A 153 4.58 9.93 12.33
CA TYR A 153 5.60 10.05 13.34
C TYR A 153 4.93 9.93 14.71
N TYR A 154 5.52 9.10 15.55
CA TYR A 154 5.02 8.74 16.87
C TYR A 154 6.16 8.94 17.87
N ASP A 155 5.99 9.90 18.77
CA ASP A 155 6.90 10.12 19.90
C ASP A 155 6.60 9.09 21.01
N ASP A 156 7.65 8.57 21.66
CA ASP A 156 7.55 7.65 22.81
C ASP A 156 6.63 6.45 22.51
N ALA A 157 6.68 5.97 21.28
CA ALA A 157 5.63 5.16 20.68
C ALA A 157 5.65 3.73 21.20
N VAL A 158 6.83 3.14 21.26
CA VAL A 158 7.00 1.70 21.48
C VAL A 158 8.09 1.41 22.49
N GLY A 159 8.03 0.21 23.06
CA GLY A 159 9.10 -0.27 23.90
C GLY A 159 10.31 -0.72 23.10
N LEU A 160 11.51 -0.49 23.63
CA LEU A 160 12.75 -0.97 23.02
C LEU A 160 12.83 -2.50 23.15
N GLN A 161 12.86 -3.18 22.00
CA GLN A 161 13.13 -4.62 21.89
C GLN A 161 14.42 -4.88 21.12
N LEU A 162 15.37 -5.57 21.76
CA LEU A 162 16.64 -5.98 21.15
C LEU A 162 16.54 -7.39 20.57
N VAL A 163 15.70 -7.56 19.55
CA VAL A 163 15.40 -8.85 18.92
C VAL A 163 16.69 -9.59 18.53
N GLY A 164 16.90 -10.81 19.03
CA GLY A 164 18.05 -11.64 18.67
C GLY A 164 19.39 -11.27 19.33
N ALA A 165 19.40 -10.32 20.28
CA ALA A 165 20.58 -10.02 21.12
C ALA A 165 20.66 -10.88 22.40
N ASP A 166 19.60 -11.64 22.71
CA ASP A 166 19.56 -12.63 23.79
C ASP A 166 20.38 -13.87 23.38
N PRO A 167 21.33 -14.35 24.21
CA PRO A 167 21.52 -14.06 25.65
C PRO A 167 22.61 -13.06 26.03
N GLU A 168 23.28 -12.42 25.08
CA GLU A 168 24.34 -11.47 25.38
C GLU A 168 23.82 -10.21 26.06
N LEU A 169 22.68 -9.68 25.62
CA LEU A 169 22.06 -8.47 26.15
C LEU A 169 20.54 -8.58 26.09
N GLU A 170 19.88 -8.47 27.25
CA GLU A 170 18.44 -8.61 27.42
C GLU A 170 17.88 -7.45 28.26
N LEU A 171 16.93 -6.66 27.73
CA LEU A 171 16.16 -5.68 28.52
C LEU A 171 14.89 -6.34 29.03
N LEU A 172 14.63 -6.22 30.32
CA LEU A 172 13.51 -6.88 31.01
C LEU A 172 12.44 -5.90 31.53
N LEU A 173 12.84 -4.68 31.89
CA LEU A 173 11.96 -3.68 32.52
C LEU A 173 12.37 -2.27 32.11
N GLY A 174 11.42 -1.33 32.16
CA GLY A 174 11.68 0.10 31.98
C GLY A 174 12.05 0.45 30.54
N ASN A 175 11.72 -0.43 29.61
CA ASN A 175 11.97 -0.28 28.18
C ASN A 175 10.72 0.20 27.44
N GLU A 176 9.61 0.49 28.11
CA GLU A 176 8.35 0.91 27.51
C GLU A 176 8.36 2.40 27.12
N ASN A 177 7.83 2.73 25.92
CA ASN A 177 7.69 4.10 25.43
C ASN A 177 9.03 4.88 25.37
N VAL A 178 10.09 4.20 24.93
CA VAL A 178 11.45 4.77 24.85
C VAL A 178 12.00 4.82 23.43
N VAL A 179 11.14 4.52 22.45
CA VAL A 179 11.49 4.50 21.02
C VAL A 179 10.49 5.33 20.24
N ASP A 180 11.00 6.39 19.61
CA ASP A 180 10.30 7.15 18.59
C ASP A 180 10.22 6.35 17.29
N LEU A 181 9.06 6.38 16.65
CA LEU A 181 8.81 5.65 15.41
C LEU A 181 8.34 6.61 14.30
N GLN A 182 9.09 6.64 13.21
CA GLN A 182 8.65 7.25 11.96
C GLN A 182 8.31 6.17 10.95
N VAL A 183 7.18 6.29 10.27
CA VAL A 183 6.77 5.39 9.18
C VAL A 183 6.44 6.24 7.95
N ASN A 184 7.02 5.89 6.81
CA ASN A 184 6.71 6.45 5.51
C ASN A 184 6.20 5.32 4.62
N TRP A 185 5.18 5.59 3.82
CA TRP A 185 4.63 4.56 2.94
C TRP A 185 4.24 5.12 1.58
N THR A 186 4.28 4.26 0.58
CA THR A 186 3.74 4.52 -0.75
C THR A 186 2.92 3.32 -1.22
N TYR A 187 1.76 3.58 -1.81
CA TYR A 187 0.92 2.55 -2.41
C TYR A 187 0.51 2.93 -3.84
N GLY A 188 0.92 2.12 -4.81
CA GLY A 188 0.55 2.20 -6.21
C GLY A 188 -0.70 1.38 -6.48
N LEU A 189 -1.86 2.02 -6.50
CA LEU A 189 -3.13 1.38 -6.80
C LEU A 189 -3.45 1.51 -8.28
N ALA A 190 -3.51 0.39 -9.00
CA ALA A 190 -4.02 0.32 -10.35
C ALA A 190 -5.22 -0.62 -10.43
N PHE A 191 -6.29 -0.19 -11.10
CA PHE A 191 -7.54 -0.94 -11.20
C PHE A 191 -8.32 -0.50 -12.42
N GLY A 192 -9.34 -1.26 -12.80
CA GLY A 192 -10.15 -0.90 -13.95
C GLY A 192 -11.40 -1.74 -14.10
N VAL A 193 -12.10 -1.49 -15.20
CA VAL A 193 -13.20 -2.33 -15.66
C VAL A 193 -12.93 -2.73 -17.09
N ARG A 194 -13.13 -4.01 -17.39
CA ARG A 194 -13.01 -4.58 -18.73
C ARG A 194 -14.32 -5.23 -19.16
N GLU A 195 -14.72 -5.00 -20.40
CA GLU A 195 -15.85 -5.64 -21.05
C GLU A 195 -15.36 -6.77 -21.97
N ASP A 196 -15.94 -7.96 -21.82
CA ASP A 196 -15.61 -9.11 -22.65
C ASP A 196 -16.30 -9.06 -24.04
N SER A 197 -16.05 -10.08 -24.88
CA SER A 197 -16.65 -10.16 -26.22
C SER A 197 -18.17 -10.37 -26.23
N THR A 198 -18.76 -10.72 -25.08
CA THR A 198 -20.21 -10.93 -24.90
C THR A 198 -20.93 -9.69 -24.36
N GLY A 199 -20.18 -8.65 -23.99
CA GLY A 199 -20.69 -7.42 -23.41
C GLY A 199 -20.74 -7.42 -21.89
N THR A 200 -20.13 -8.43 -21.23
CA THR A 200 -20.11 -8.52 -19.77
C THR A 200 -18.94 -7.71 -19.24
N SER A 201 -19.21 -6.75 -18.35
CA SER A 201 -18.19 -5.94 -17.67
C SER A 201 -17.71 -6.61 -16.38
N THR A 202 -16.42 -6.52 -16.10
CA THR A 202 -15.78 -7.07 -14.90
C THR A 202 -14.78 -6.07 -14.31
N PHE A 203 -14.84 -5.83 -13.00
CA PHE A 203 -13.81 -5.10 -12.27
C PHE A 203 -12.52 -5.93 -12.16
N TYR A 204 -11.37 -5.25 -12.16
CA TYR A 204 -10.08 -5.86 -11.85
C TYR A 204 -9.16 -4.90 -11.10
N VAL A 205 -8.28 -5.48 -10.29
CA VAL A 205 -7.07 -4.81 -9.79
C VAL A 205 -5.92 -5.20 -10.70
N ASP A 206 -5.10 -4.24 -11.08
CA ASP A 206 -3.91 -4.44 -11.91
C ASP A 206 -2.68 -4.46 -11.01
N ASP A 207 -2.14 -5.65 -10.86
CA ASP A 207 -1.00 -6.05 -10.04
C ASP A 207 0.23 -6.39 -10.91
N SER A 208 0.23 -5.95 -12.17
CA SER A 208 1.34 -6.20 -13.10
C SER A 208 2.52 -5.23 -12.93
N ALA A 209 2.34 -4.19 -12.10
CA ALA A 209 3.46 -3.38 -11.67
C ALA A 209 4.31 -4.18 -10.67
N ALA A 210 5.46 -3.63 -10.32
CA ALA A 210 6.22 -4.14 -9.20
C ALA A 210 6.19 -3.09 -8.10
N ASN A 211 6.31 -3.56 -6.87
CA ASN A 211 6.39 -2.81 -5.63
C ASN A 211 5.15 -1.95 -5.41
N GLU A 212 3.96 -2.57 -5.45
CA GLU A 212 2.71 -1.89 -5.18
C GLU A 212 2.72 -1.21 -3.82
N LEU A 213 3.36 -1.80 -2.80
CA LEU A 213 3.45 -1.24 -1.46
C LEU A 213 4.91 -1.13 -1.02
N THR A 214 5.33 0.06 -0.63
CA THR A 214 6.60 0.31 0.06
C THR A 214 6.31 0.92 1.43
N LEU A 215 6.98 0.45 2.47
CA LEU A 215 6.92 0.98 3.83
C LEU A 215 8.33 1.13 4.35
N ASP A 216 8.78 2.35 4.58
CA ASP A 216 10.04 2.67 5.25
C ASP A 216 9.74 3.04 6.69
N TYR A 217 10.50 2.51 7.65
CA TYR A 217 10.40 2.94 9.03
C TYR A 217 11.76 3.26 9.63
N THR A 218 11.75 4.24 10.52
CA THR A 218 12.90 4.64 11.33
C THR A 218 12.50 4.54 12.79
N ALA A 219 13.20 3.72 13.55
CA ALA A 219 13.05 3.57 14.99
C ALA A 219 14.24 4.21 15.68
N THR A 220 14.02 5.13 16.61
CA THR A 220 15.08 5.87 17.31
C THR A 220 14.88 5.72 18.81
N VAL A 221 15.89 5.24 19.54
CA VAL A 221 15.79 5.21 21.02
C VAL A 221 15.98 6.61 21.55
N ASN A 222 15.09 7.01 22.46
CA ASN A 222 15.07 8.36 23.00
C ASN A 222 16.36 8.65 23.77
N SER A 223 16.90 9.86 23.60
CA SER A 223 18.14 10.25 24.26
C SER A 223 18.03 10.39 25.78
N ASP A 224 16.81 10.49 26.30
CA ASP A 224 16.51 10.56 27.74
C ASP A 224 16.13 9.20 28.33
N PHE A 225 16.20 8.12 27.54
CA PHE A 225 16.02 6.76 28.04
C PHE A 225 17.03 6.50 29.17
N VAL A 226 16.51 6.34 30.39
CA VAL A 226 17.29 6.03 31.58
C VAL A 226 16.53 5.04 32.45
N GLY A 227 17.26 4.10 33.06
CA GLY A 227 16.70 3.21 34.08
C GLY A 227 16.01 1.96 33.54
N GLY A 228 16.31 1.56 32.30
CA GLY A 228 16.02 0.20 31.85
C GLY A 228 16.74 -0.80 32.74
N LYS A 229 16.18 -2.00 32.95
CA LYS A 229 16.83 -3.05 33.74
C LYS A 229 16.78 -4.36 32.99
N GLY A 230 17.82 -5.16 33.15
CA GLY A 230 17.91 -6.44 32.47
C GLY A 230 19.22 -7.14 32.75
N ARG A 231 19.79 -7.76 31.71
CA ARG A 231 20.95 -8.63 31.84
C ARG A 231 21.97 -8.40 30.74
N VAL A 232 23.23 -8.54 31.12
CA VAL A 232 24.36 -8.66 30.20
C VAL A 232 25.02 -10.00 30.46
N GLY A 233 24.74 -10.97 29.59
CA GLY A 233 25.03 -12.39 29.81
C GLY A 233 24.40 -12.90 31.12
N VAL A 234 25.23 -13.04 32.15
CA VAL A 234 24.81 -13.54 33.48
C VAL A 234 24.66 -12.44 34.53
N PHE A 235 25.05 -11.20 34.20
CA PHE A 235 25.05 -10.09 35.15
C PHE A 235 23.74 -9.32 35.07
N VAL A 236 23.25 -8.85 36.22
CA VAL A 236 22.14 -7.88 36.27
C VAL A 236 22.72 -6.51 35.95
N ALA A 237 22.03 -5.78 35.07
CA ALA A 237 22.46 -4.47 34.63
C ALA A 237 21.28 -3.49 34.55
N GLU A 238 21.61 -2.21 34.77
CA GLU A 238 20.78 -1.08 34.39
C GLU A 238 21.23 -0.56 33.01
N PHE A 239 20.28 -0.04 32.24
CA PHE A 239 20.46 0.44 30.87
C PHE A 239 19.98 1.89 30.75
N GLY A 240 20.65 2.64 29.89
CA GLY A 240 20.18 3.92 29.40
C GLY A 240 20.66 4.17 27.98
N ALA A 241 20.26 5.30 27.41
CA ALA A 241 20.80 5.78 26.14
C ALA A 241 22.32 5.96 26.25
N GLY A 242 23.06 5.45 25.27
CA GLY A 242 24.49 5.74 25.14
C GLY A 242 24.75 7.15 24.62
N ASP A 243 26.04 7.50 24.53
CA ASP A 243 26.49 8.82 24.02
C ASP A 243 26.25 9.01 22.51
N GLN A 244 25.86 7.95 21.80
CA GLN A 244 25.60 7.94 20.36
C GLN A 244 24.12 7.67 20.07
N LEU A 245 23.65 8.14 18.92
CA LEU A 245 22.26 7.96 18.49
C LEU A 245 21.98 6.48 18.22
N SER A 246 21.08 5.89 18.99
CA SER A 246 20.53 4.57 18.69
C SER A 246 19.44 4.68 17.64
N GLN A 247 19.69 4.17 16.44
CA GLN A 247 18.73 4.24 15.35
C GLN A 247 18.74 2.99 14.48
N TYR A 248 17.54 2.56 14.08
CA TYR A 248 17.32 1.52 13.10
C TYR A 248 16.49 2.04 11.92
N ASN A 249 16.97 1.79 10.71
CA ASN A 249 16.23 2.10 9.48
C ASN A 249 15.91 0.80 8.75
N GLY A 250 14.62 0.55 8.51
CA GLY A 250 14.12 -0.62 7.81
C GLY A 250 13.13 -0.25 6.71
N GLY A 251 12.96 -1.14 5.73
CA GLY A 251 12.02 -0.93 4.64
C GLY A 251 11.45 -2.25 4.11
N TYR A 252 10.13 -2.30 3.94
CA TYR A 252 9.41 -3.35 3.24
C TYR A 252 9.11 -2.90 1.82
N VAL A 253 9.41 -3.76 0.85
CA VAL A 253 9.01 -3.60 -0.54
C VAL A 253 8.18 -4.83 -0.90
N LEU A 254 6.93 -4.61 -1.28
CA LEU A 254 5.93 -5.67 -1.44
C LEU A 254 5.28 -5.58 -2.83
N ASP A 255 5.34 -6.71 -3.52
CA ASP A 255 4.59 -7.02 -4.72
C ASP A 255 3.29 -7.72 -4.34
N VAL A 256 2.19 -7.28 -4.93
CA VAL A 256 0.88 -7.92 -4.77
C VAL A 256 0.63 -8.85 -5.96
N ASP A 257 0.10 -10.04 -5.71
CA ASP A 257 -0.40 -10.93 -6.77
C ASP A 257 -1.85 -11.34 -6.43
N ASN A 258 -2.74 -11.08 -7.37
CA ASN A 258 -4.17 -11.36 -7.34
C ASN A 258 -4.61 -12.13 -8.62
N SER A 259 -3.71 -12.90 -9.22
CA SER A 259 -3.95 -13.70 -10.44
C SER A 259 -5.15 -14.66 -10.35
N SER A 260 -5.61 -14.99 -9.14
CA SER A 260 -6.79 -15.84 -8.87
C SER A 260 -8.10 -15.07 -8.68
N GLY A 261 -8.06 -13.74 -8.60
CA GLY A 261 -9.20 -12.83 -8.37
C GLY A 261 -9.90 -12.97 -7.01
N THR A 262 -9.53 -13.97 -6.20
CA THR A 262 -10.17 -14.31 -4.92
C THR A 262 -9.18 -14.40 -3.76
N THR A 263 -7.88 -14.58 -4.07
CA THR A 263 -6.82 -14.68 -3.06
C THR A 263 -5.71 -13.71 -3.42
N THR A 264 -5.40 -12.81 -2.48
CA THR A 264 -4.27 -11.88 -2.58
C THR A 264 -3.06 -12.49 -1.89
N THR A 265 -2.01 -12.76 -2.67
CA THR A 265 -0.70 -13.19 -2.17
C THR A 265 0.29 -12.03 -2.22
N LEU A 266 1.28 -12.05 -1.33
CA LEU A 266 2.32 -11.05 -1.25
C LEU A 266 3.69 -11.69 -1.46
N SER A 267 4.52 -11.08 -2.29
CA SER A 267 5.95 -11.34 -2.31
C SER A 267 6.72 -10.05 -2.07
N GLY A 268 7.99 -10.14 -1.71
CA GLY A 268 8.77 -8.94 -1.49
C GLY A 268 10.02 -9.17 -0.67
N SER A 269 10.52 -8.09 -0.11
CA SER A 269 11.67 -8.12 0.79
C SER A 269 11.55 -7.10 1.90
N PHE A 270 12.16 -7.41 3.04
CA PHE A 270 12.44 -6.45 4.09
C PHE A 270 13.95 -6.34 4.24
N ALA A 271 14.47 -5.11 4.24
CA ALA A 271 15.87 -4.86 4.45
C ALA A 271 16.04 -3.69 5.42
N GLY A 272 17.11 -3.72 6.20
CA GLY A 272 17.37 -2.67 7.16
C GLY A 272 18.66 -2.86 7.91
N SER A 273 19.09 -1.79 8.57
CA SER A 273 20.27 -1.78 9.41
C SER A 273 20.21 -0.66 10.44
N GLY A 274 20.91 -0.87 11.55
CA GLY A 274 21.00 0.12 12.61
C GLY A 274 21.77 -0.39 13.81
N ASP A 275 22.05 0.53 14.72
CA ASP A 275 22.86 0.27 15.90
C ASP A 275 22.13 0.80 17.14
N ALA A 276 22.00 -0.02 18.19
CA ALA A 276 21.60 0.42 19.52
C ALA A 276 22.84 0.66 20.36
N HIS A 277 23.06 1.90 20.75
CA HIS A 277 24.08 2.34 21.68
C HIS A 277 23.47 2.52 23.08
N LEU A 278 23.89 1.68 24.01
CA LEU A 278 23.34 1.59 25.36
C LEU A 278 24.43 1.83 26.40
N ALA A 279 24.18 2.71 27.35
CA ALA A 279 24.98 2.83 28.56
C ALA A 279 24.60 1.70 29.53
N ILE A 280 25.59 0.95 30.03
CA ILE A 280 25.36 -0.25 30.83
C ILE A 280 25.97 -0.11 32.23
N GLU A 281 25.05 -0.08 33.20
CA GLU A 281 25.13 -0.17 34.66
C GLU A 281 25.21 -1.58 35.27
N GLY A 282 26.29 -2.34 35.17
CA GLY A 282 26.36 -3.70 35.72
C GLY A 282 26.77 -3.76 37.20
N SER A 283 26.21 -4.69 37.98
CA SER A 283 26.77 -5.04 39.30
C SER A 283 26.76 -6.54 39.57
N PHE A 284 27.80 -7.04 40.26
CA PHE A 284 27.85 -8.43 40.68
C PHE A 284 28.61 -8.66 41.98
N PHE A 285 28.18 -9.68 42.71
CA PHE A 285 28.85 -10.18 43.90
C PHE A 285 29.73 -11.38 43.52
N PRO A 286 31.06 -11.25 43.56
CA PRO A 286 31.96 -12.35 43.21
C PRO A 286 31.81 -13.52 44.19
N SER A 287 31.53 -14.71 43.65
CA SER A 287 31.33 -15.94 44.43
C SER A 287 32.60 -16.54 45.03
N PHE A 288 33.78 -16.01 44.68
CA PHE A 288 35.07 -16.44 45.24
C PHE A 288 35.40 -15.76 46.57
N LEU A 289 34.60 -14.78 47.01
CA LEU A 289 34.76 -14.20 48.33
C LEU A 289 34.24 -15.17 49.41
N PRO A 290 34.93 -15.31 50.55
CA PRO A 290 34.45 -16.12 51.66
C PRO A 290 33.04 -15.70 52.07
N SER A 291 32.14 -16.67 52.32
CA SER A 291 30.74 -16.42 52.74
C SER A 291 30.61 -15.63 54.06
N ASP A 292 31.73 -15.53 54.78
CA ASP A 292 31.96 -14.92 56.08
C ASP A 292 32.73 -13.58 55.99
N ALA A 293 32.94 -13.05 54.78
CA ALA A 293 33.49 -11.70 54.61
C ALA A 293 32.50 -10.66 55.16
N GLU A 294 32.89 -9.95 56.22
CA GLU A 294 32.05 -8.95 56.90
C GLU A 294 31.63 -7.79 55.98
N ASN A 295 32.37 -7.55 54.88
CA ASN A 295 32.05 -6.58 53.84
C ASN A 295 32.04 -7.26 52.46
N PRO A 296 30.87 -7.61 51.90
CA PRO A 296 30.80 -8.10 50.52
C PRO A 296 31.24 -6.98 49.57
N LEU A 297 32.36 -7.19 48.87
CA LEU A 297 32.84 -6.27 47.85
C LEU A 297 31.88 -6.32 46.66
N ASN A 298 31.18 -5.22 46.40
CA ASN A 298 30.40 -5.06 45.17
C ASN A 298 31.34 -4.62 44.04
N LEU A 299 31.28 -5.32 42.92
CA LEU A 299 31.97 -4.90 41.70
C LEU A 299 30.95 -4.30 40.75
N GLY A 300 31.11 -2.99 40.49
CA GLY A 300 30.39 -2.28 39.45
C GLY A 300 31.12 -2.41 38.12
N ILE A 301 30.38 -2.63 37.04
CA ILE A 301 30.87 -2.60 35.67
C ILE A 301 30.18 -1.45 34.96
N LEU A 302 30.95 -0.56 34.35
CA LEU A 302 30.45 0.31 33.30
C LEU A 302 30.87 -0.23 31.94
N ALA A 303 29.97 -0.20 30.97
CA ALA A 303 30.28 -0.48 29.59
C ALA A 303 29.36 0.32 28.66
N ASP A 304 29.85 0.57 27.44
CA ASP A 304 29.03 1.04 26.33
C ASP A 304 28.69 -0.19 25.48
N GLY A 305 27.44 -0.63 25.53
CA GLY A 305 26.93 -1.72 24.71
C GLY A 305 26.54 -1.22 23.33
N VAL A 306 26.97 -1.93 22.29
CA VAL A 306 26.53 -1.70 20.92
C VAL A 306 25.89 -2.98 20.39
N VAL A 307 24.64 -2.87 19.96
CA VAL A 307 23.94 -3.95 19.25
C VAL A 307 23.70 -3.52 17.81
N SER A 308 24.45 -4.11 16.90
CA SER A 308 24.35 -3.84 15.47
C SER A 308 23.46 -4.84 14.77
N TYR A 309 22.60 -4.31 13.92
CA TYR A 309 21.62 -5.07 13.15
C TYR A 309 21.86 -4.88 11.67
N THR A 310 21.82 -5.99 10.94
CA THR A 310 21.60 -5.99 9.49
C THR A 310 20.54 -7.04 9.22
N THR A 311 19.40 -6.65 8.67
CA THR A 311 18.33 -7.60 8.32
C THR A 311 18.14 -7.68 6.83
N GLY A 312 17.87 -8.88 6.36
CA GLY A 312 17.42 -9.15 5.01
C GLY A 312 16.43 -10.31 5.05
N LEU A 313 15.15 -10.00 4.90
CA LEU A 313 14.09 -10.99 4.74
C LEU A 313 13.62 -11.00 3.30
N ALA A 314 13.39 -12.19 2.76
CA ALA A 314 12.66 -12.35 1.51
C ALA A 314 11.32 -13.05 1.79
N PHE A 315 10.24 -12.49 1.24
CA PHE A 315 8.89 -13.02 1.35
C PHE A 315 8.50 -13.61 0.01
N ALA A 316 8.26 -14.91 -0.03
CA ALA A 316 7.74 -15.56 -1.22
C ALA A 316 6.20 -15.50 -1.22
N ALA A 317 5.59 -15.45 -2.42
CA ALA A 317 4.14 -15.53 -2.60
C ALA A 317 3.49 -16.78 -1.97
N SER A 318 4.28 -17.82 -1.70
CA SER A 318 3.86 -19.02 -0.96
C SER A 318 3.74 -18.82 0.56
N GLY A 319 4.06 -17.64 1.09
CA GLY A 319 4.10 -17.33 2.52
C GLY A 319 5.39 -17.77 3.23
N ALA A 320 6.39 -18.29 2.49
CA ALA A 320 7.68 -18.63 3.07
C ALA A 320 8.51 -17.35 3.29
N VAL A 321 9.06 -17.20 4.51
CA VAL A 321 9.97 -16.11 4.88
C VAL A 321 11.39 -16.66 4.99
N ASP A 322 12.30 -16.16 4.18
CA ASP A 322 13.73 -16.45 4.29
C ASP A 322 14.39 -15.41 5.20
N THR A 323 14.89 -15.85 6.35
CA THR A 323 15.55 -15.01 7.37
C THR A 323 17.08 -15.13 7.35
N SER A 324 17.65 -15.83 6.37
CA SER A 324 19.07 -16.21 6.36
C SER A 324 20.05 -15.03 6.30
N ASN A 325 19.59 -13.84 5.89
CA ASN A 325 20.42 -12.64 5.83
C ASN A 325 20.29 -11.72 7.05
N ASN A 326 19.70 -12.22 8.15
CA ASN A 326 19.67 -11.50 9.41
C ASN A 326 20.96 -11.72 10.21
N GLN A 327 21.61 -10.64 10.58
CA GLN A 327 22.80 -10.61 11.41
C GLN A 327 22.57 -9.65 12.57
N VAL A 328 22.87 -10.14 13.76
CA VAL A 328 22.93 -9.36 14.99
C VAL A 328 24.33 -9.55 15.56
N SER A 329 24.99 -8.46 15.92
CA SER A 329 26.26 -8.52 16.65
C SER A 329 26.20 -7.62 17.87
N VAL A 330 26.63 -8.16 19.00
CA VAL A 330 26.73 -7.43 20.27
C VAL A 330 28.20 -7.21 20.59
N SER A 331 28.59 -5.97 20.86
CA SER A 331 29.93 -5.60 21.32
C SER A 331 29.86 -4.68 22.53
N PHE A 332 30.94 -4.67 23.32
CA PHE A 332 31.07 -3.82 24.50
C PHE A 332 32.35 -3.02 24.41
N ASP A 333 32.21 -1.70 24.47
CA ASP A 333 33.31 -0.74 24.47
C ASP A 333 33.45 -0.08 25.84
N ASN A 334 34.59 0.56 26.08
CA ASN A 334 34.90 1.34 27.29
C ASN A 334 34.63 0.60 28.62
N VAL A 335 34.80 -0.72 28.63
CA VAL A 335 34.53 -1.55 29.81
C VAL A 335 35.47 -1.17 30.96
N SER A 336 34.89 -0.75 32.09
CA SER A 336 35.63 -0.43 33.30
C SER A 336 35.01 -1.09 34.53
N VAL A 337 35.86 -1.56 35.45
CA VAL A 337 35.45 -2.19 36.70
C VAL A 337 35.78 -1.26 37.85
N ARG A 338 34.80 -1.03 38.74
CA ARG A 338 34.96 -0.22 39.94
C ARG A 338 34.61 -1.05 41.16
N SER A 339 35.43 -0.92 42.21
CA SER A 339 35.10 -1.45 43.52
C SER A 339 34.27 -0.42 44.28
N GLU A 340 33.08 -0.79 44.73
CA GLU A 340 32.32 0.02 45.68
C GLU A 340 32.53 -0.54 47.08
N GLU A 341 33.28 0.19 47.90
CA GLU A 341 33.30 -0.04 49.35
C GLU A 341 32.02 0.58 49.95
N ARG A 342 31.16 -0.26 50.53
CA ARG A 342 30.05 0.17 51.37
C ARG A 342 30.50 0.46 52.79
#